data_AF-A0A218ZFW2-F1
#
_entry.id   AF-A0A218ZFW2-F1
#
_cell.length_a   1.000
_cell.length_b   1.000
_cell.length_c   1.000
_cell.angle_alpha   90.00
_cell.angle_beta   90.00
_cell.angle_gamma   90.00
#
_symmetry.space_group_name_H-M   'P 1'
#
loop_
_entity.id
_entity.type
_entity.pdbx_description
1 polymer ?
#
loop_
_entity_poly.entity_id
_entity_poly.type
_entity_poly.pdbx_seq_one_letter_code
_entity_poly.pdbx_strand_id
1 'polypeptide(L)'
;MFCTSLRNRPEWATVPNTLFSSQTLKWAEQTLSTHDLTIPLPKSRQHDTLESFLLLALSPSDLIQESGAESAMSRIQRLYHHAGGMNVGILFLLNEKVPKGNGTLAFMRLQATIFPTFDMPIIPLASLASLQTSLSAFQRQVVKTCRSPTSTQYTPSPATLLLPYCTSNPPVPEHARNVLGDICRNLSDIARTSTTREGQQLLREYLEDSNPGTAKDVIDFWAQEIVVD
;
A
#
# COMPACT_ATOMS: atom_id res chain seq x y z
N MET A 1 -0.52 13.50 -2.19
CA MET A 1 0.88 13.98 -2.34
C MET A 1 1.48 13.34 -3.58
N PHE A 2 2.50 13.94 -4.19
CA PHE A 2 3.22 13.33 -5.31
C PHE A 2 4.73 13.59 -5.21
N CYS A 3 5.52 12.73 -5.86
CA CYS A 3 6.98 12.75 -5.78
C CYS A 3 7.61 13.80 -6.70
N THR A 4 8.61 14.53 -6.20
CA THR A 4 9.41 15.49 -6.98
C THR A 4 10.08 14.85 -8.20
N SER A 5 10.39 13.56 -8.14
CA SER A 5 11.04 12.81 -9.24
C SER A 5 10.19 12.76 -10.51
N LEU A 6 8.86 12.95 -10.42
CA LEU A 6 7.97 12.94 -11.58
C LEU A 6 8.31 14.03 -12.60
N ARG A 7 8.89 15.16 -12.15
CA ARG A 7 9.33 16.25 -13.04
C ARG A 7 10.49 15.84 -13.95
N ASN A 8 11.33 14.93 -13.47
CA ASN A 8 12.52 14.48 -14.19
C ASN A 8 12.21 13.36 -15.19
N ARG A 9 11.00 12.83 -15.16
CA ARG A 9 10.55 11.73 -16.02
C ARG A 9 9.76 12.30 -17.19
N PRO A 10 10.26 12.24 -18.45
CA PRO A 10 9.65 12.93 -19.59
C PRO A 10 8.15 12.63 -19.77
N GLU A 11 7.77 11.36 -19.62
CA GLU A 11 6.38 10.91 -19.78
C GLU A 11 5.46 11.37 -18.65
N TRP A 12 6.01 11.79 -17.51
CA TRP A 12 5.26 12.20 -16.32
C TRP A 12 5.46 13.69 -15.96
N ALA A 13 6.33 14.41 -16.67
CA ALA A 13 6.75 15.76 -16.32
C ALA A 13 5.59 16.78 -16.24
N THR A 14 4.48 16.54 -16.95
CA THR A 14 3.31 17.42 -16.90
C THR A 14 2.33 17.07 -15.77
N VAL A 15 2.47 15.90 -15.13
CA VAL A 15 1.58 15.45 -14.05
C VAL A 15 1.56 16.41 -12.87
N PRO A 16 2.69 16.91 -12.34
CA PRO A 16 2.68 17.91 -11.27
C PRO A 16 1.75 19.09 -11.55
N ASN A 17 1.82 19.65 -12.77
CA ASN A 17 0.96 20.77 -13.17
C ASN A 17 -0.51 20.37 -13.25
N THR A 18 -0.81 19.18 -13.79
CA THR A 18 -2.17 18.63 -13.82
C THR A 18 -2.72 18.39 -12.42
N LEU A 19 -1.90 17.91 -11.48
CA LEU A 19 -2.32 17.67 -10.11
C LEU A 19 -2.53 18.98 -9.34
N PHE A 20 -1.65 19.96 -9.48
CA PHE A 20 -1.84 21.27 -8.85
C PHE A 20 -3.07 22.02 -9.34
N SER A 21 -3.46 21.84 -10.60
CA SER A 21 -4.70 22.40 -11.15
C SER A 21 -5.97 21.65 -10.73
N SER A 22 -5.86 20.60 -9.91
CA SER A 22 -7.01 19.85 -9.41
C SER A 22 -7.85 20.69 -8.44
N GLN A 23 -9.17 20.69 -8.66
CA GLN A 23 -10.13 21.34 -7.76
C GLN A 23 -10.60 20.42 -6.64
N THR A 24 -10.40 19.11 -6.77
CA THR A 24 -10.95 18.09 -5.84
C THR A 24 -10.01 17.76 -4.71
N LEU A 25 -8.71 17.69 -4.97
CA LEU A 25 -7.69 17.36 -3.98
C LEU A 25 -6.62 18.45 -3.95
N LYS A 26 -6.24 18.89 -2.76
CA LYS A 26 -5.07 19.76 -2.57
C LYS A 26 -3.81 18.90 -2.62
N TRP A 27 -3.10 18.97 -3.73
CA TRP A 27 -1.86 18.23 -3.93
C TRP A 27 -0.67 18.98 -3.35
N ALA A 28 0.22 18.23 -2.70
CA ALA A 28 1.51 18.70 -2.24
C ALA A 28 2.62 17.85 -2.88
N GLU A 29 3.67 18.53 -3.32
CA GLU A 29 4.89 17.93 -3.86
C GLU A 29 5.86 17.64 -2.73
N GLN A 30 6.42 16.43 -2.68
CA GLN A 30 7.37 16.01 -1.66
C GLN A 30 8.41 15.05 -2.25
N THR A 31 9.55 14.90 -1.57
CA THR A 31 10.53 13.87 -1.93
C THR A 31 10.12 12.55 -1.28
N LEU A 32 9.65 11.61 -2.10
CA LEU A 32 9.16 10.30 -1.66
C LEU A 32 10.14 9.22 -2.12
N SER A 33 10.49 8.30 -1.21
CA SER A 33 11.49 7.25 -1.48
C SER A 33 10.91 5.96 -2.07
N THR A 34 9.63 5.67 -1.79
CA THR A 34 9.01 4.37 -2.11
C THR A 34 7.94 4.41 -3.19
N HIS A 35 7.29 5.56 -3.41
CA HIS A 35 6.14 5.69 -4.29
C HIS A 35 6.11 7.05 -4.99
N ASP A 36 5.29 7.15 -6.05
CA ASP A 36 5.19 8.36 -6.88
C ASP A 36 3.98 9.23 -6.52
N LEU A 37 2.86 8.61 -6.13
CA LEU A 37 1.65 9.33 -5.70
C LEU A 37 1.05 8.69 -4.45
N THR A 38 0.50 9.53 -3.57
CA THR A 38 -0.35 9.12 -2.45
C THR A 38 -1.71 9.78 -2.61
N ILE A 39 -2.77 8.98 -2.64
CA ILE A 39 -4.16 9.43 -2.64
C ILE A 39 -4.84 9.05 -1.32
N PRO A 40 -5.72 9.91 -0.77
CA PRO A 40 -6.50 9.55 0.39
C PRO A 40 -7.65 8.60 0.02
N LEU A 41 -7.90 7.61 0.87
CA LEU A 41 -9.07 6.74 0.84
C LEU A 41 -9.80 6.85 2.19
N PRO A 42 -11.13 6.97 2.22
CA PRO A 42 -11.87 6.95 3.49
C PRO A 42 -11.87 5.54 4.09
N LYS A 43 -11.59 5.42 5.39
CA LYS A 43 -11.69 4.13 6.10
C LYS A 43 -13.14 3.64 6.13
N SER A 44 -13.31 2.33 5.99
CA SER A 44 -14.65 1.70 5.99
C SER A 44 -15.38 1.79 7.34
N ARG A 45 -14.67 1.98 8.46
CA ARG A 45 -15.23 1.84 9.82
C ARG A 45 -15.17 3.13 10.67
N GLN A 46 -14.48 4.18 10.22
CA GLN A 46 -14.37 5.45 10.94
C GLN A 46 -14.58 6.58 9.96
N HIS A 47 -15.61 7.40 10.19
CA HIS A 47 -16.03 8.46 9.27
C HIS A 47 -15.02 9.59 9.07
N ASP A 48 -14.00 9.69 9.94
CA ASP A 48 -13.09 10.84 9.99
C ASP A 48 -11.61 10.49 9.76
N THR A 49 -11.26 9.20 9.60
CA THR A 49 -9.87 8.80 9.34
C THR A 49 -9.67 8.42 7.88
N LEU A 50 -8.71 9.08 7.23
CA LEU A 50 -8.29 8.80 5.85
C LEU A 50 -7.08 7.85 5.86
N GLU A 51 -7.13 6.82 5.04
CA GLU A 51 -5.99 5.98 4.69
C GLU A 51 -5.26 6.51 3.47
N SER A 52 -3.96 6.23 3.42
CA SER A 52 -3.15 6.54 2.24
C SER A 52 -3.10 5.32 1.34
N PHE A 53 -3.41 5.53 0.07
CA PHE A 53 -3.16 4.55 -0.98
C PHE A 53 -1.99 5.02 -1.83
N LEU A 54 -0.98 4.16 -1.94
CA LEU A 54 0.31 4.45 -2.54
C LEU A 54 0.34 3.94 -3.97
N LEU A 55 0.79 4.77 -4.90
CA LEU A 55 0.83 4.46 -6.33
C LEU A 55 2.24 4.65 -6.87
N LEU A 56 2.73 3.67 -7.62
CA LEU A 56 3.84 3.84 -8.54
C LEU A 56 3.32 4.25 -9.91
N ALA A 57 3.86 5.31 -10.47
CA ALA A 57 3.58 5.74 -11.83
C ALA A 57 4.56 5.04 -12.77
N LEU A 58 4.07 4.26 -13.74
CA LEU A 58 4.89 3.53 -14.70
C LEU A 58 4.40 3.73 -16.14
N SER A 59 5.32 3.74 -17.08
CA SER A 59 5.09 3.85 -18.53
C SER A 59 5.91 2.77 -19.24
N PRO A 60 5.65 2.48 -20.53
CA PRO A 60 6.46 1.57 -21.33
C PRO A 60 7.96 1.86 -21.23
N SER A 61 8.35 3.14 -21.22
CA SER A 61 9.74 3.58 -21.06
C SER A 61 10.38 3.13 -19.75
N ASP A 62 9.60 3.07 -18.66
CA ASP A 62 10.12 2.64 -17.35
C ASP A 62 10.38 1.13 -17.30
N LEU A 63 9.78 0.35 -18.22
CA LEU A 63 10.01 -1.09 -18.33
C LEU A 63 11.24 -1.46 -19.17
N ILE A 64 11.78 -0.49 -19.91
CA ILE A 64 13.01 -0.67 -20.68
C ILE A 64 14.17 -0.40 -19.71
N GLN A 65 14.97 -1.43 -19.44
CA GLN A 65 16.09 -1.31 -18.52
C GLN A 65 17.22 -0.50 -19.16
N GLU A 66 17.36 0.77 -18.75
CA GLU A 66 18.50 1.61 -19.12
C GLU A 66 19.66 1.39 -18.12
N SER A 67 20.90 1.50 -18.62
CA SER A 67 22.09 1.25 -17.80
C SER A 67 22.19 2.26 -16.66
N GLY A 68 22.19 1.78 -15.41
CA GLY A 68 22.33 2.61 -14.20
C GLY A 68 21.00 3.06 -13.56
N ALA A 69 19.85 2.80 -14.18
CA ALA A 69 18.55 3.04 -13.57
C ALA A 69 18.09 1.85 -12.72
N GLU A 70 17.38 2.13 -11.62
CA GLU A 70 16.71 1.08 -10.85
C GLU A 70 15.62 0.40 -11.71
N SER A 71 15.62 -0.93 -11.76
CA SER A 71 14.60 -1.69 -12.50
C SER A 71 13.20 -1.41 -11.97
N ALA A 72 12.21 -1.30 -12.86
CA ALA A 72 10.81 -1.17 -12.50
C ALA A 72 10.37 -2.27 -11.51
N MET A 73 10.88 -3.49 -11.67
CA MET A 73 10.54 -4.60 -10.78
C MET A 73 11.04 -4.39 -9.35
N SER A 74 12.23 -3.83 -9.17
CA SER A 74 12.78 -3.50 -7.85
C SER A 74 11.94 -2.42 -7.16
N ARG A 75 11.48 -1.42 -7.92
CA ARG A 75 10.56 -0.40 -7.41
C ARG A 75 9.22 -1.01 -7.00
N ILE A 76 8.65 -1.90 -7.81
CA ILE A 76 7.39 -2.61 -7.53
C ILE A 76 7.50 -3.44 -6.24
N GLN A 77 8.57 -4.23 -6.11
CA GLN A 77 8.86 -5.00 -4.89
C GLN A 77 8.98 -4.10 -3.67
N ARG A 78 9.76 -3.02 -3.77
CA ARG A 78 9.92 -2.06 -2.68
C ARG A 78 8.59 -1.46 -2.26
N LEU A 79 7.74 -1.04 -3.21
CA LEU A 79 6.41 -0.52 -2.91
C LEU A 79 5.56 -1.57 -2.18
N TYR A 80 5.48 -2.79 -2.73
CA TYR A 80 4.65 -3.85 -2.18
C TYR A 80 5.05 -4.16 -0.74
N HIS A 81 6.34 -4.38 -0.49
CA HIS A 81 6.82 -4.71 0.85
C HIS A 81 6.74 -3.52 1.83
N HIS A 82 6.86 -2.28 1.35
CA HIS A 82 6.76 -1.10 2.21
C HIS A 82 5.41 -0.99 2.95
N ALA A 83 4.31 -1.39 2.29
CA ALA A 83 2.98 -1.36 2.90
C ALA A 83 2.44 -2.77 3.21
N GLY A 84 3.28 -3.81 3.15
CA GLY A 84 2.86 -5.20 3.36
C GLY A 84 1.81 -5.68 2.35
N GLY A 85 1.83 -5.14 1.13
CA GLY A 85 0.86 -5.43 0.07
C GLY A 85 -0.48 -4.72 0.21
N MET A 86 -0.70 -3.97 1.28
CA MET A 86 -1.96 -3.27 1.53
C MET A 86 -1.95 -1.85 0.95
N ASN A 87 -3.06 -1.43 0.36
CA ASN A 87 -3.26 -0.07 -0.14
C ASN A 87 -2.15 0.42 -1.09
N VAL A 88 -1.61 -0.47 -1.92
CA VAL A 88 -0.59 -0.17 -2.92
C VAL A 88 -1.11 -0.49 -4.31
N GLY A 89 -0.61 0.19 -5.33
CA GLY A 89 -0.93 -0.12 -6.71
C GLY A 89 -0.01 0.54 -7.72
N ILE A 90 -0.29 0.28 -8.98
CA ILE A 90 0.44 0.84 -10.11
C ILE A 90 -0.52 1.66 -10.96
N LEU A 91 -0.05 2.82 -11.39
CA LEU A 91 -0.71 3.67 -12.35
C LEU A 91 0.08 3.62 -13.66
N PHE A 92 -0.49 2.98 -14.68
CA PHE A 92 0.24 2.67 -15.91
C PHE A 92 -0.20 3.55 -17.09
N LEU A 93 0.71 4.38 -17.63
CA LEU A 93 0.45 5.21 -18.81
C LEU A 93 0.59 4.38 -20.09
N LEU A 94 -0.51 4.17 -20.81
CA LEU A 94 -0.54 3.39 -22.05
C LEU A 94 0.03 4.17 -23.24
N ASN A 95 -0.36 5.44 -23.39
CA ASN A 95 0.06 6.25 -24.53
C ASN A 95 1.02 7.34 -24.08
N GLU A 96 2.30 7.10 -24.36
CA GLU A 96 3.40 8.06 -24.23
C GLU A 96 3.30 9.13 -25.32
N LYS A 97 3.87 10.32 -25.05
CA LYS A 97 3.90 11.40 -26.06
C LYS A 97 4.79 11.04 -27.23
N VAL A 98 5.92 10.37 -26.94
CA VAL A 98 6.84 9.82 -27.92
C VAL A 98 6.85 8.31 -27.74
N PRO A 99 6.10 7.55 -28.55
CA PRO A 99 5.97 6.12 -28.36
C PRO A 99 7.32 5.42 -28.51
N LYS A 100 7.87 4.89 -27.41
CA LYS A 100 9.06 4.01 -27.47
C LYS A 100 8.70 2.54 -27.71
N GLY A 101 7.40 2.22 -27.77
CA GLY A 101 6.89 0.88 -28.02
C GLY A 101 5.37 0.82 -28.00
N ASN A 102 4.82 -0.39 -28.07
CA ASN A 102 3.39 -0.62 -27.94
C ASN A 102 3.00 -0.67 -26.46
N GLY A 103 2.33 0.38 -25.97
CA GLY A 103 1.98 0.50 -24.56
C GLY A 103 0.98 -0.55 -24.07
N THR A 104 0.06 -1.01 -24.93
CA THR A 104 -0.84 -2.12 -24.57
C THR A 104 -0.08 -3.42 -24.40
N LEU A 105 0.87 -3.72 -25.29
CA LEU A 105 1.74 -4.89 -25.17
C LEU A 105 2.60 -4.83 -23.90
N ALA A 106 3.17 -3.66 -23.61
CA ALA A 106 3.95 -3.42 -22.40
C ALA A 106 3.12 -3.62 -21.13
N PHE A 107 1.88 -3.11 -21.12
CA PHE A 107 0.92 -3.32 -20.03
C PHE A 107 0.57 -4.80 -19.83
N MET A 108 0.28 -5.54 -20.91
CA MET A 108 -0.03 -6.98 -20.81
C MET A 108 1.16 -7.77 -20.25
N ARG A 109 2.39 -7.45 -20.69
CA ARG A 109 3.62 -8.07 -20.15
C ARG A 109 3.80 -7.78 -18.66
N LEU A 110 3.54 -6.53 -18.26
CA LEU A 110 3.59 -6.14 -16.85
C LEU A 110 2.57 -6.94 -16.02
N GLN A 111 1.32 -7.02 -16.47
CA GLN A 111 0.28 -7.82 -15.80
C GLN A 111 0.68 -9.28 -15.64
N ALA A 112 1.17 -9.92 -16.72
CA ALA A 112 1.61 -11.31 -16.70
C ALA A 112 2.77 -11.56 -15.72
N THR A 113 3.62 -10.55 -15.49
CA THR A 113 4.76 -10.63 -14.57
C THR A 113 4.34 -10.39 -13.11
N ILE A 114 3.41 -9.46 -12.88
CA ILE A 114 3.04 -9.00 -11.54
C ILE A 114 1.99 -9.92 -10.90
N PHE A 115 0.94 -10.29 -11.61
CA PHE A 115 -0.21 -11.01 -11.04
C PHE A 115 0.12 -12.35 -10.36
N PRO A 116 1.12 -13.14 -10.80
CA PRO A 116 1.50 -14.35 -10.08
C PRO A 116 2.13 -14.10 -8.71
N THR A 117 2.69 -12.91 -8.47
CA THR A 117 3.57 -12.63 -7.31
C THR A 117 2.99 -11.56 -6.37
N PHE A 118 2.33 -10.54 -6.91
CA PHE A 118 1.87 -9.40 -6.14
C PHE A 118 0.37 -9.20 -6.32
N ASP A 119 -0.34 -9.16 -5.19
CA ASP A 119 -1.74 -8.77 -5.14
C ASP A 119 -1.84 -7.24 -5.05
N MET A 120 -1.70 -6.56 -6.19
CA MET A 120 -1.90 -5.12 -6.29
C MET A 120 -2.58 -4.73 -7.62
N PRO A 121 -3.49 -3.74 -7.62
CA PRO A 121 -4.15 -3.28 -8.82
C PRO A 121 -3.19 -2.51 -9.74
N ILE A 122 -3.38 -2.69 -11.05
CA ILE A 122 -2.77 -1.86 -12.09
C ILE A 122 -3.87 -1.04 -12.76
N ILE A 123 -3.83 0.28 -12.59
CA ILE A 123 -4.80 1.24 -13.14
C ILE A 123 -4.27 1.74 -14.49
N PRO A 124 -4.87 1.35 -15.61
CA PRO A 124 -4.45 1.86 -16.91
C PRO A 124 -4.89 3.31 -17.11
N LEU A 125 -3.99 4.12 -17.68
CA LEU A 125 -4.25 5.48 -18.13
C LEU A 125 -4.07 5.54 -19.64
N ALA A 126 -5.14 5.83 -20.36
CA ALA A 126 -5.07 6.07 -21.80
C ALA A 126 -4.23 7.31 -22.13
N SER A 127 -4.27 8.34 -21.29
CA SER A 127 -3.41 9.52 -21.40
C SER A 127 -3.31 10.24 -20.05
N LEU A 128 -2.40 11.20 -19.93
CA LEU A 128 -2.33 12.05 -18.74
C LEU A 128 -3.57 12.93 -18.56
N ALA A 129 -4.31 13.23 -19.63
CA ALA A 129 -5.55 14.00 -19.54
C ALA A 129 -6.64 13.25 -18.76
N SER A 130 -6.64 11.91 -18.77
CA SER A 130 -7.59 11.09 -18.03
C SER A 130 -7.19 10.87 -16.56
N LEU A 131 -6.02 11.35 -16.12
CA LEU A 131 -5.45 11.07 -14.80
C LEU A 131 -6.44 11.34 -13.66
N GLN A 132 -6.96 12.56 -13.57
CA GLN A 132 -7.84 12.96 -12.46
C GLN A 132 -9.14 12.16 -12.47
N THR A 133 -9.73 11.94 -13.64
CA THR A 133 -10.95 11.15 -13.82
C THR A 133 -10.74 9.71 -13.37
N SER A 134 -9.63 9.08 -13.79
CA SER A 134 -9.28 7.71 -13.43
C SER A 134 -9.02 7.56 -11.93
N LEU A 135 -8.27 8.47 -11.31
CA LEU A 135 -8.04 8.45 -9.86
C LEU A 135 -9.36 8.62 -9.08
N SER A 136 -10.21 9.55 -9.50
CA SER A 136 -11.51 9.79 -8.85
C SER A 136 -12.48 8.62 -9.05
N ALA A 137 -12.44 7.95 -10.20
CA ALA A 137 -13.21 6.74 -10.45
C ALA A 137 -12.71 5.57 -9.59
N PHE A 138 -11.39 5.39 -9.50
CA PHE A 138 -10.76 4.39 -8.66
C PHE A 138 -11.11 4.58 -7.18
N GLN A 139 -10.92 5.79 -6.64
CA GLN A 139 -11.29 6.11 -5.26
C GLN A 139 -12.76 5.77 -4.98
N ARG A 140 -13.69 6.21 -5.85
CA ARG A 140 -15.12 5.89 -5.70
C ARG A 140 -15.38 4.38 -5.71
N GLN A 141 -14.69 3.63 -6.57
CA GLN A 141 -14.86 2.19 -6.67
C GLN A 141 -14.34 1.47 -5.42
N VAL A 142 -13.14 1.81 -4.96
CA VAL A 142 -12.57 1.23 -3.73
C VAL A 142 -13.49 1.49 -2.55
N VAL A 143 -14.00 2.72 -2.39
CA VAL A 143 -14.93 3.05 -1.32
C VAL A 143 -16.23 2.26 -1.40
N LYS A 144 -16.77 2.03 -2.60
CA LYS A 144 -17.96 1.19 -2.79
C LYS A 144 -17.70 -0.27 -2.42
N THR A 145 -16.57 -0.84 -2.85
CA THR A 145 -16.20 -2.22 -2.56
C THR A 145 -15.94 -2.42 -1.07
N CYS A 146 -15.19 -1.52 -0.43
CA CYS A 146 -14.90 -1.59 1.00
C CYS A 146 -16.17 -1.46 1.87
N ARG A 147 -17.16 -0.69 1.42
CA ARG A 147 -18.45 -0.54 2.12
C ARG A 147 -19.44 -1.67 1.86
N SER A 148 -19.12 -2.61 0.97
CA SER A 148 -19.99 -3.74 0.69
C SER A 148 -19.80 -4.83 1.76
N PRO A 149 -20.83 -5.18 2.55
CA PRO A 149 -20.72 -6.18 3.62
C PRO A 149 -20.53 -7.63 3.12
N THR A 150 -20.45 -7.86 1.80
CA THR A 150 -20.47 -9.19 1.18
C THR A 150 -19.10 -9.73 0.73
N SER A 151 -17.99 -9.02 0.92
CA SER A 151 -16.66 -9.60 0.63
C SER A 151 -16.20 -10.50 1.79
N THR A 152 -16.79 -11.67 1.90
CA THR A 152 -16.38 -12.75 2.81
C THR A 152 -15.17 -13.54 2.32
N GLN A 153 -14.55 -13.16 1.20
CA GLN A 153 -13.23 -13.67 0.83
C GLN A 153 -12.16 -12.87 1.57
N TYR A 154 -12.06 -13.11 2.87
CA TYR A 154 -10.84 -12.83 3.61
C TYR A 154 -9.76 -13.76 3.06
N THR A 155 -9.01 -13.32 2.06
CA THR A 155 -7.64 -13.81 1.91
C THR A 155 -6.87 -13.17 3.07
N PRO A 156 -6.53 -13.93 4.13
CA PRO A 156 -5.85 -13.35 5.29
C PRO A 156 -4.54 -12.74 4.78
N SER A 157 -4.28 -11.49 5.17
CA SER A 157 -3.00 -10.87 4.87
C SER A 157 -1.88 -11.81 5.36
N PRO A 158 -0.70 -11.85 4.71
CA PRO A 158 0.41 -12.67 5.19
C PRO A 158 0.76 -12.39 6.66
N ALA A 159 0.57 -11.14 7.12
CA ALA A 159 0.69 -10.78 8.52
C ALA A 159 -0.33 -11.50 9.40
N THR A 160 -1.60 -11.57 8.99
CA THR A 160 -2.67 -12.32 9.70
C THR A 160 -2.40 -13.82 9.79
N LEU A 161 -1.76 -14.40 8.76
CA LEU A 161 -1.34 -15.81 8.79
C LEU A 161 -0.19 -16.06 9.78
N LEU A 162 0.64 -15.05 10.04
CA LEU A 162 1.79 -15.14 10.95
C LEU A 162 1.45 -14.73 12.39
N LEU A 163 0.34 -14.01 12.61
CA LEU A 163 -0.17 -13.63 13.93
C LEU A 163 -0.27 -14.77 14.96
N PRO A 164 -0.74 -15.99 14.63
CA PRO A 164 -0.79 -17.09 15.59
C PRO A 164 0.57 -17.40 16.22
N TYR A 165 1.67 -17.09 15.53
CA TYR A 165 3.04 -17.40 15.93
C TYR A 165 3.77 -16.21 16.57
N CYS A 166 3.06 -15.11 16.84
CA CYS A 166 3.62 -13.92 17.50
C CYS A 166 3.58 -14.02 19.05
N THR A 167 3.59 -15.24 19.57
CA THR A 167 3.65 -15.59 21.01
C THR A 167 4.47 -16.86 21.16
N SER A 168 5.20 -17.00 22.27
CA SER A 168 6.10 -18.15 22.45
C SER A 168 5.35 -19.47 22.73
N ASN A 169 4.27 -19.42 23.53
CA ASN A 169 3.29 -20.50 23.72
C ASN A 169 2.23 -20.05 24.75
N PRO A 170 0.91 -20.19 24.52
CA PRO A 170 0.22 -20.80 23.36
C PRO A 170 0.08 -19.85 22.16
N PRO A 171 -0.34 -20.35 20.98
CA PRO A 171 -0.63 -19.51 19.81
C PRO A 171 -1.69 -18.44 20.12
N VAL A 172 -1.60 -17.29 19.45
CA VAL A 172 -2.55 -16.19 19.65
C VAL A 172 -3.99 -16.66 19.37
N PRO A 173 -4.92 -16.50 20.34
CA PRO A 173 -6.34 -16.85 20.17
C PRO A 173 -6.98 -16.13 18.99
N GLU A 174 -7.96 -16.75 18.33
CA GLU A 174 -8.59 -16.21 17.12
C GLU A 174 -9.10 -14.78 17.29
N HIS A 175 -9.78 -14.50 18.40
CA HIS A 175 -10.28 -13.17 18.70
C HIS A 175 -9.13 -12.14 18.79
N ALA A 176 -8.06 -12.48 19.51
CA ALA A 176 -6.88 -11.62 19.62
C ALA A 176 -6.19 -11.42 18.27
N ARG A 177 -6.15 -12.43 17.39
CA ARG A 177 -5.64 -12.27 16.02
C ARG A 177 -6.46 -11.28 15.20
N ASN A 178 -7.78 -11.34 15.30
CA ASN A 178 -8.66 -10.42 14.58
C ASN A 178 -8.46 -8.98 15.06
N VAL A 179 -8.37 -8.79 16.39
CA VAL A 179 -8.08 -7.49 17.00
C VAL A 179 -6.71 -6.97 16.57
N LEU A 180 -5.67 -7.81 16.61
CA LEU A 180 -4.32 -7.43 16.17
C LEU A 180 -4.28 -7.09 14.68
N GLY A 181 -5.01 -7.81 13.83
CA GLY A 181 -5.14 -7.50 12.41
C GLY A 181 -5.90 -6.20 12.12
N ASP A 182 -6.83 -5.81 13.00
CA ASP A 182 -7.55 -4.54 12.92
C ASP A 182 -6.67 -3.36 13.37
N ILE A 183 -5.80 -3.57 14.36
CA ILE A 183 -4.90 -2.54 14.91
C ILE A 183 -3.63 -2.39 14.06
N CYS A 184 -3.05 -3.50 13.60
CA CYS A 184 -1.75 -3.54 12.94
C CYS A 184 -1.85 -4.07 11.51
N ARG A 185 -1.27 -3.34 10.55
CA ARG A 185 -1.43 -3.63 9.11
C ARG A 185 -0.43 -4.66 8.58
N ASN A 186 0.70 -4.80 9.26
CA ASN A 186 1.79 -5.71 8.91
C ASN A 186 2.60 -6.05 10.17
N LEU A 187 3.53 -7.00 10.05
CA LEU A 187 4.39 -7.42 11.16
C LEU A 187 5.26 -6.31 11.72
N SER A 188 5.71 -5.36 10.89
CA SER A 188 6.48 -4.20 11.38
C SER A 188 5.64 -3.29 12.28
N ASP A 189 4.36 -3.11 11.97
CA ASP A 189 3.43 -2.36 12.82
C ASP A 189 3.18 -3.09 14.14
N ILE A 190 3.06 -4.42 14.13
CA ILE A 190 2.92 -5.23 15.35
C ILE A 190 4.16 -5.09 16.22
N ALA A 191 5.36 -5.23 15.65
CA ALA A 191 6.61 -5.06 16.36
C ALA A 191 6.74 -3.66 16.99
N ARG A 192 6.41 -2.60 16.22
CA ARG A 192 6.42 -1.22 16.70
C ARG A 192 5.38 -0.97 17.80
N THR A 193 4.18 -1.51 17.65
CA THR A 193 3.11 -1.36 18.66
C THR A 193 3.47 -2.11 19.95
N SER A 194 4.13 -3.26 19.83
CA SER A 194 4.58 -4.06 20.96
C SER A 194 5.78 -3.46 21.70
N THR A 195 6.57 -2.59 21.07
CA THR A 195 7.77 -1.97 21.64
C THR A 195 7.56 -0.55 22.17
N THR A 196 6.55 0.17 21.69
CA THR A 196 6.24 1.54 22.13
C THR A 196 5.32 1.55 23.34
N ARG A 197 5.53 2.49 24.27
CA ARG A 197 4.72 2.56 25.51
C ARG A 197 3.23 2.79 25.21
N GLU A 198 2.96 3.67 24.24
CA GLU A 198 1.61 3.99 23.77
C GLU A 198 0.96 2.77 23.09
N GLY A 199 1.73 2.06 22.26
CA GLY A 199 1.26 0.85 21.59
C GLY A 199 0.99 -0.30 22.56
N GLN A 200 1.84 -0.50 23.56
CA GLN A 200 1.62 -1.52 24.60
C GLN A 200 0.35 -1.24 25.42
N GLN A 201 0.08 0.03 25.71
CA GLN A 201 -1.16 0.40 26.40
C GLN A 201 -2.39 0.11 25.53
N LEU A 202 -2.32 0.41 24.23
CA LEU A 202 -3.38 0.10 23.26
C LEU A 202 -3.64 -1.41 23.19
N LEU A 203 -2.59 -2.23 23.13
CA LEU A 203 -2.72 -3.68 23.11
C LEU A 203 -3.40 -4.23 24.36
N ARG A 204 -3.06 -3.70 25.54
CA ARG A 204 -3.72 -4.08 26.80
C ARG A 204 -5.19 -3.69 26.81
N GLU A 205 -5.52 -2.46 26.39
CA GLU A 205 -6.90 -1.97 26.32
C GLU A 205 -7.79 -2.86 25.46
N TYR A 206 -7.30 -3.33 24.30
CA TYR A 206 -8.11 -4.13 23.39
C TYR A 206 -8.09 -5.64 23.63
N LEU A 207 -7.02 -6.18 24.21
CA LEU A 207 -6.84 -7.64 24.33
C LEU A 207 -7.09 -8.16 25.75
N GLU A 208 -6.86 -7.35 26.78
CA GLU A 208 -6.83 -7.84 28.17
C GLU A 208 -8.22 -8.12 28.74
N ASP A 209 -9.26 -7.42 28.25
CA ASP A 209 -10.66 -7.66 28.59
C ASP A 209 -11.18 -9.00 28.04
N SER A 210 -10.71 -9.41 26.87
CA SER A 210 -11.22 -10.60 26.17
C SER A 210 -10.35 -11.84 26.38
N ASN A 211 -9.04 -11.68 26.46
CA ASN A 211 -8.10 -12.77 26.74
C ASN A 211 -6.97 -12.26 27.65
N PRO A 212 -7.15 -12.33 28.98
CA PRO A 212 -6.16 -11.85 29.95
C PRO A 212 -4.79 -12.49 29.71
N GLY A 213 -3.73 -11.68 29.78
CA GLY A 213 -2.35 -12.15 29.55
C GLY A 213 -1.90 -12.18 28.09
N THR A 214 -2.82 -12.23 27.11
CA THR A 214 -2.44 -12.29 25.67
C THR A 214 -1.67 -11.05 25.22
N ALA A 215 -2.05 -9.86 25.71
CA ALA A 215 -1.32 -8.63 25.42
C ALA A 215 0.14 -8.72 25.87
N LYS A 216 0.36 -9.28 27.07
CA LYS A 216 1.69 -9.46 27.64
C LYS A 216 2.51 -10.47 26.84
N ASP A 217 1.92 -11.60 26.46
CA ASP A 217 2.62 -12.64 25.70
C ASP A 217 3.10 -12.13 24.33
N VAL A 218 2.29 -11.30 23.66
CA VAL A 218 2.67 -10.66 22.40
C VAL A 218 3.79 -9.64 22.62
N ILE A 219 3.67 -8.80 23.66
CA ILE A 219 4.70 -7.81 24.00
C ILE A 219 6.03 -8.50 24.32
N ASP A 220 6.00 -9.54 25.15
CA ASP A 220 7.19 -10.27 25.59
C ASP A 220 7.85 -11.00 24.42
N PHE A 221 7.06 -11.59 23.50
CA PHE A 221 7.58 -12.21 22.27
C PHE A 221 8.38 -11.21 21.43
N TRP A 222 7.80 -10.06 21.10
CA TRP A 222 8.50 -9.06 20.28
C TRP A 222 9.65 -8.38 21.03
N ALA A 223 9.59 -8.28 22.37
CA ALA A 223 10.70 -7.79 23.17
C ALA A 223 11.90 -8.77 23.20
N GLN A 224 11.65 -10.08 23.07
CA GLN A 224 12.69 -11.12 23.05
C GLN A 224 13.25 -11.38 21.65
N GLU A 225 12.41 -11.29 20.61
CA GLU A 225 12.78 -11.63 19.23
C GLU A 225 13.33 -10.45 18.41
N ILE A 226 13.16 -9.19 18.88
CA ILE A 226 13.84 -8.04 18.25
C ILE A 226 15.31 -8.07 18.67
N VAL A 227 16.15 -8.60 17.79
CA VAL A 227 17.60 -8.37 17.84
C VAL A 227 17.83 -6.90 17.50
N VAL A 228 18.17 -6.12 18.53
CA VAL A 228 18.67 -4.75 18.34
C VAL A 228 20.11 -4.87 17.84
N ASP A 229 20.30 -4.68 16.54
CA ASP A 229 21.58 -4.26 15.95
C ASP A 229 21.50 -2.78 15.56
#